data_AF-A0A3N5VYR4-F1
#
_entry.id   AF-A0A3N5VYR4-F1
#
_cell.length_a   1.000
_cell.length_b   1.000
_cell.length_c   1.000
_cell.angle_alpha   90.00
_cell.angle_beta   90.00
_cell.angle_gamma   90.00
#
_symmetry.space_group_name_H-M   'P 1'
#
loop_
_entity.id
_entity.type
_entity.pdbx_description
1 polymer ?
#
loop_
_entity_poly.entity_id
_entity_poly.type
_entity_poly.pdbx_seq_one_letter_code
_entity_poly.pdbx_strand_id
1 'polypeptide(L)'
;LFAAAYLDRIRGNYSAARAGFDAFLQAYPTSALSDDARYWIGECHLAEGNPGEAAAQFAKVEREFPDSERVPAALLKLATCRLELGEKAEARKILTRIVEEHSGAVEASLAKEKLKQTD
;
A
#
# COMPACT_ATOMS: atom_id res chain seq x y z
N LEU A 1 -10.12 -8.32 -16.13
CA LEU A 1 -9.06 -7.31 -15.94
C LEU A 1 -8.28 -7.58 -14.66
N PHE A 2 -8.90 -7.53 -13.47
CA PHE A 2 -8.22 -7.77 -12.19
C PHE A 2 -7.45 -9.11 -12.11
N ALA A 3 -8.11 -10.24 -12.41
CA ALA A 3 -7.48 -11.56 -12.28
C ALA A 3 -6.24 -11.72 -13.18
N ALA A 4 -6.27 -11.18 -14.40
CA ALA A 4 -5.12 -11.20 -15.30
C ALA A 4 -3.96 -10.37 -14.75
N ALA A 5 -4.24 -9.14 -14.29
CA ALA A 5 -3.25 -8.28 -13.64
C ALA A 5 -2.62 -8.94 -12.41
N TYR A 6 -3.45 -9.63 -11.61
CA TYR A 6 -2.99 -10.37 -10.45
C TYR A 6 -2.08 -11.56 -10.81
N LEU A 7 -2.37 -12.27 -11.90
CA LEU A 7 -1.49 -13.33 -12.42
C LEU A 7 -0.16 -12.76 -12.91
N ASP A 8 -0.16 -11.61 -13.59
CA ASP A 8 1.07 -10.94 -14.00
C ASP A 8 1.91 -10.53 -12.79
N ARG A 9 1.29 -10.05 -11.71
CA ARG A 9 1.99 -9.76 -10.45
C ARG A 9 2.67 -11.00 -9.88
N ILE A 10 1.97 -12.14 -9.83
CA ILE A 10 2.53 -13.41 -9.33
C ILE A 10 3.70 -13.88 -10.18
N ARG A 11 3.66 -13.62 -11.50
CA ARG A 11 4.72 -13.99 -12.45
C ARG A 11 5.91 -13.03 -12.43
N GLY A 12 5.85 -11.94 -11.65
CA GLY A 12 6.88 -10.91 -11.64
C GLY A 12 6.79 -9.92 -12.81
N ASN A 13 5.72 -9.97 -13.60
CA ASN A 13 5.47 -9.05 -14.72
C ASN A 13 4.86 -7.73 -14.17
N TYR A 14 5.59 -7.04 -13.30
CA TYR A 14 5.05 -5.94 -12.50
C TYR A 14 4.53 -4.77 -13.34
N SER A 15 5.23 -4.38 -14.40
CA SER A 15 4.76 -3.35 -15.34
C SER A 15 3.41 -3.72 -15.99
N ALA A 16 3.27 -4.96 -16.47
CA ALA A 16 2.01 -5.46 -17.05
C ALA A 16 0.89 -5.53 -16.00
N ALA A 17 1.23 -5.99 -14.80
CA ALA A 17 0.29 -6.03 -13.68
C ALA A 17 -0.23 -4.63 -13.33
N ARG A 18 0.65 -3.62 -13.23
CA ARG A 18 0.26 -2.23 -12.98
C ARG A 18 -0.69 -1.70 -14.06
N ALA A 19 -0.35 -1.91 -15.34
CA ALA A 19 -1.23 -1.51 -16.44
C ALA A 19 -2.61 -2.20 -16.36
N GLY A 20 -2.65 -3.48 -16.01
CA GLY A 20 -3.90 -4.23 -15.86
C GLY A 20 -4.74 -3.78 -14.66
N PHE A 21 -4.12 -3.44 -13.54
CA PHE A 21 -4.82 -2.88 -12.36
C PHE A 21 -5.32 -1.45 -12.63
N ASP A 22 -4.54 -0.60 -13.29
CA ASP A 22 -4.99 0.74 -13.67
C ASP A 22 -6.17 0.68 -14.66
N ALA A 23 -6.12 -0.22 -15.66
CA ALA A 23 -7.25 -0.45 -16.56
C ALA A 23 -8.49 -0.96 -15.80
N PHE A 24 -8.31 -1.81 -14.79
CA PHE A 24 -9.40 -2.26 -13.93
C PHE A 24 -10.01 -1.10 -13.14
N LEU A 25 -9.19 -0.23 -12.54
CA LEU A 25 -9.64 0.93 -11.78
C LEU A 25 -10.39 1.96 -12.64
N GLN A 26 -9.99 2.13 -13.90
CA GLN A 26 -10.69 2.99 -14.85
C GLN A 26 -12.05 2.40 -15.24
N ALA A 27 -12.13 1.08 -15.46
CA ALA A 27 -13.35 0.42 -15.88
C ALA A 27 -14.35 0.19 -14.73
N TYR A 28 -13.85 0.00 -13.50
CA TYR A 28 -14.64 -0.40 -12.33
C TYR A 28 -14.25 0.39 -11.07
N PRO A 29 -14.36 1.73 -11.06
CA PRO A 29 -13.82 2.58 -9.99
C PRO A 29 -14.43 2.29 -8.61
N THR A 30 -15.69 1.87 -8.54
CA THR A 30 -16.42 1.59 -7.28
C THR A 30 -16.53 0.09 -6.97
N SER A 31 -15.68 -0.74 -7.58
CA SER A 31 -15.65 -2.18 -7.27
C SER A 31 -15.16 -2.43 -5.85
N ALA A 32 -15.64 -3.51 -5.24
CA ALA A 32 -15.11 -4.02 -3.97
C ALA A 32 -13.64 -4.50 -4.06
N LEU A 33 -13.04 -4.51 -5.25
CA LEU A 33 -11.62 -4.83 -5.47
C LEU A 33 -10.79 -3.60 -5.88
N SER A 34 -11.37 -2.40 -5.89
CA SER A 34 -10.64 -1.19 -6.30
C SER A 34 -9.52 -0.83 -5.33
N ASP A 35 -9.78 -0.95 -4.03
CA ASP A 35 -8.78 -0.81 -2.97
C ASP A 35 -7.65 -1.85 -3.09
N ASP A 36 -8.00 -3.12 -3.33
CA ASP A 36 -7.06 -4.19 -3.65
C ASP A 36 -6.19 -3.82 -4.86
N ALA A 37 -6.80 -3.37 -5.96
CA ALA A 37 -6.08 -3.03 -7.18
C ALA A 37 -5.09 -1.90 -6.95
N ARG A 38 -5.50 -0.83 -6.25
CA ARG A 38 -4.62 0.28 -5.90
C ARG A 38 -3.46 -0.17 -5.00
N TYR A 39 -3.75 -1.01 -4.01
CA TYR A 39 -2.75 -1.60 -3.14
C TYR A 39 -1.72 -2.45 -3.92
N TRP A 40 -2.19 -3.28 -4.85
CA TRP A 40 -1.30 -4.12 -5.66
C TRP A 40 -0.42 -3.33 -6.62
N ILE A 41 -0.86 -2.18 -7.13
CA ILE A 41 0.01 -1.28 -7.90
C ILE A 41 1.18 -0.80 -7.03
N GLY A 42 0.93 -0.46 -5.76
CA GLY A 42 1.98 -0.09 -4.81
C GLY A 42 2.98 -1.22 -4.56
N GLU A 43 2.49 -2.43 -4.31
CA GLU A 43 3.35 -3.62 -4.13
C GLU A 43 4.19 -3.93 -5.38
N CYS A 44 3.64 -3.74 -6.58
CA CYS A 44 4.40 -3.87 -7.83
C CYS A 44 5.56 -2.87 -7.89
N HIS A 45 5.34 -1.61 -7.52
CA HIS A 45 6.41 -0.61 -7.47
C HIS A 45 7.49 -0.97 -6.45
N LEU A 46 7.12 -1.44 -5.25
CA LEU A 46 8.09 -1.92 -4.26
C LEU A 46 8.92 -3.09 -4.79
N ALA A 47 8.28 -4.04 -5.46
CA ALA A 47 8.97 -5.19 -6.04
C ALA A 47 9.96 -4.81 -7.14
N GLU A 48 9.76 -3.67 -7.80
CA GLU A 48 10.66 -3.08 -8.79
C GLU A 48 11.72 -2.13 -8.17
N GLY A 49 11.76 -1.99 -6.84
CA GLY A 49 12.73 -1.12 -6.15
C GLY A 49 12.39 0.37 -6.23
N ASN A 50 11.11 0.71 -6.42
CA ASN A 50 10.61 2.08 -6.60
C ASN A 50 9.77 2.53 -5.39
N PRO A 51 10.38 2.80 -4.22
CA PRO A 51 9.64 3.11 -2.99
C PRO A 51 8.90 4.45 -3.04
N GLY A 52 9.37 5.43 -3.83
CA GLY A 52 8.69 6.72 -4.00
C GLY A 52 7.33 6.58 -4.70
N GLU A 53 7.32 5.84 -5.81
CA GLU A 53 6.12 5.52 -6.56
C GLU A 53 5.18 4.64 -5.74
N ALA A 54 5.73 3.64 -5.03
CA ALA A 54 4.94 2.80 -4.16
C ALA A 54 4.24 3.59 -3.04
N ALA A 55 4.99 4.49 -2.37
CA ALA A 55 4.44 5.40 -1.35
C ALA A 55 3.26 6.21 -1.91
N ALA A 56 3.39 6.75 -3.13
CA ALA A 56 2.31 7.50 -3.76
C ALA A 56 1.05 6.63 -3.99
N GLN A 57 1.18 5.35 -4.29
CA GLN A 57 0.04 4.45 -4.49
C GLN A 57 -0.60 4.01 -3.18
N PHE A 58 0.20 3.70 -2.15
CA PHE A 58 -0.35 3.35 -0.84
C PHE A 58 -1.09 4.53 -0.19
N ALA A 59 -0.57 5.75 -0.31
CA ALA A 59 -1.28 6.95 0.16
C ALA A 59 -2.62 7.16 -0.55
N LYS A 60 -2.74 6.75 -1.83
CA LYS A 60 -4.02 6.79 -2.55
C LYS A 60 -5.05 5.81 -2.01
N VAL A 61 -4.65 4.70 -1.39
CA VAL A 61 -5.61 3.74 -0.81
C VAL A 61 -6.43 4.41 0.29
N GLU A 62 -5.78 5.07 1.25
CA GLU A 62 -6.47 5.83 2.31
C GLU A 62 -7.32 6.98 1.73
N ARG A 63 -6.78 7.71 0.75
CA ARG A 63 -7.46 8.87 0.18
C ARG A 63 -8.68 8.52 -0.69
N GLU A 64 -8.59 7.45 -1.47
CA GLU A 64 -9.62 7.04 -2.43
C GLU A 64 -10.60 6.03 -1.81
N PHE A 65 -10.18 5.27 -0.80
CA PHE A 65 -10.95 4.22 -0.14
C PHE A 65 -10.81 4.31 1.40
N PRO A 66 -11.24 5.42 2.05
CA PRO A 66 -11.00 5.66 3.47
C PRO A 66 -11.63 4.62 4.41
N ASP A 67 -12.73 3.98 3.98
CA ASP A 67 -13.44 2.97 4.77
C ASP A 67 -12.97 1.53 4.48
N SER A 68 -11.94 1.36 3.63
CA SER A 68 -11.46 0.03 3.26
C SER A 68 -10.70 -0.66 4.40
N GLU A 69 -10.94 -1.96 4.56
CA GLU A 69 -10.13 -2.82 5.44
C GLU A 69 -8.65 -2.89 5.01
N ARG A 70 -8.31 -2.38 3.81
CA ARG A 70 -6.95 -2.29 3.29
C ARG A 70 -6.17 -1.08 3.79
N VAL A 71 -6.84 -0.09 4.38
CA VAL A 71 -6.19 1.15 4.84
C VAL A 71 -5.03 0.87 5.82
N PRO A 72 -5.19 0.06 6.90
CA PRO A 72 -4.07 -0.21 7.81
C PRO A 72 -2.88 -0.86 7.10
N ALA A 73 -3.13 -1.81 6.20
CA ALA A 73 -2.10 -2.47 5.40
C ALA A 73 -1.36 -1.49 4.48
N ALA A 74 -2.10 -0.61 3.80
CA ALA A 74 -1.54 0.41 2.93
C ALA A 74 -0.69 1.42 3.72
N LEU A 75 -1.17 1.87 4.89
CA LEU A 75 -0.41 2.78 5.75
C LEU A 75 0.90 2.14 6.26
N LEU A 76 0.88 0.86 6.62
CA LEU A 76 2.09 0.15 7.06
C LEU A 76 3.12 0.05 5.92
N LYS A 77 2.65 -0.21 4.70
CA LYS A 77 3.50 -0.22 3.49
C LYS A 77 4.01 1.16 3.14
N LEU A 78 3.18 2.20 3.25
CA LEU A 78 3.58 3.59 3.09
C LEU A 78 4.68 3.95 4.08
N ALA A 79 4.52 3.66 5.36
CA ALA A 79 5.54 3.89 6.37
C ALA A 79 6.85 3.16 6.03
N THR A 80 6.76 1.93 5.53
CA THR A 80 7.94 1.16 5.08
C THR A 80 8.65 1.85 3.91
N CYS A 81 7.91 2.33 2.91
CA CYS A 81 8.49 3.11 1.81
C CYS A 81 9.19 4.37 2.33
N ARG A 82 8.58 5.08 3.29
CA ARG A 82 9.19 6.28 3.91
C ARG A 82 10.49 5.94 4.63
N LEU A 83 10.59 4.77 5.27
CA LEU A 83 11.84 4.32 5.89
C LEU A 83 12.93 4.04 4.84
N GLU A 84 12.59 3.36 3.74
CA GLU A 84 13.53 3.07 2.66
C GLU A 84 14.05 4.35 1.99
N LEU A 85 13.20 5.38 1.93
CA LEU A 85 13.57 6.72 1.44
C LEU A 85 14.37 7.55 2.46
N GLY A 86 14.61 7.05 3.68
CA GLY A 86 15.30 7.77 4.75
C GLY A 86 14.43 8.78 5.49
N GLU A 87 13.14 8.87 5.18
CA GLU A 87 12.16 9.81 5.73
C GLU A 87 11.60 9.31 7.08
N LYS A 88 12.50 9.01 8.02
CA LYS A 88 12.16 8.39 9.32
C LYS A 88 11.08 9.15 10.11
N ALA A 89 11.12 10.49 10.07
CA ALA A 89 10.15 11.30 10.80
C ALA A 89 8.72 11.10 10.28
N GLU A 90 8.54 11.03 8.96
CA GLU A 90 7.23 10.77 8.36
C GLU A 90 6.78 9.33 8.59
N ALA A 91 7.70 8.36 8.48
CA ALA A 91 7.41 6.98 8.80
C ALA A 91 6.88 6.82 10.24
N ARG A 92 7.53 7.44 11.23
CA ARG A 92 7.08 7.39 12.64
C ARG A 92 5.69 8.00 12.84
N LYS A 93 5.37 9.11 12.19
CA LYS A 93 4.03 9.71 12.24
C LYS A 93 2.98 8.72 11.76
N ILE A 94 3.23 8.08 10.62
CA ILE A 94 2.29 7.11 10.02
C ILE A 94 2.15 5.87 10.91
N LEU A 95 3.25 5.32 11.41
CA LEU A 95 3.21 4.16 12.31
C LEU A 95 2.44 4.48 13.59
N THR A 96 2.60 5.68 14.15
CA THR A 96 1.84 6.15 15.32
C THR A 96 0.35 6.19 15.03
N ARG A 97 -0.05 6.77 13.88
CA ARG A 97 -1.46 6.79 13.44
C ARG A 97 -2.05 5.38 13.33
N ILE A 98 -1.32 4.40 12.79
CA ILE A 98 -1.82 3.01 12.71
C ILE A 98 -2.08 2.45 14.11
N VAL A 99 -1.22 2.74 15.08
CA VAL A 99 -1.38 2.27 16.47
C VAL A 99 -2.57 2.91 17.17
N GLU A 100 -2.83 4.18 16.91
CA GLU A 100 -3.89 4.97 17.55
C GLU A 100 -5.26 4.78 16.87
N GLU A 101 -5.30 4.83 15.54
CA GLU A 101 -6.53 4.82 14.72
C GLU A 101 -6.96 3.41 14.32
N HIS A 102 -6.04 2.44 14.28
CA HIS A 102 -6.30 1.06 13.83
C HIS A 102 -5.88 0.01 14.86
N SER A 103 -6.04 0.30 16.16
CA SER A 103 -5.51 -0.50 17.28
C SER A 103 -5.94 -1.97 17.30
N GLY A 104 -7.06 -2.34 16.64
CA GLY A 104 -7.55 -3.71 16.52
C GLY A 104 -7.01 -4.50 15.31
N ALA A 105 -6.34 -3.84 14.38
CA ALA A 105 -5.77 -4.46 13.19
C ALA A 105 -4.42 -5.12 13.49
N VAL A 106 -4.05 -6.15 12.70
CA VAL A 106 -2.74 -6.82 12.84
C VAL A 106 -1.60 -5.81 12.61
N GLU A 107 -1.82 -4.86 11.72
CA GLU A 107 -0.89 -3.79 11.37
C GLU A 107 -0.54 -2.88 12.53
N ALA A 108 -1.43 -2.67 13.52
CA ALA A 108 -1.09 -1.91 14.71
C ALA A 108 0.01 -2.58 15.53
N SER A 109 -0.01 -3.92 15.62
CA SER A 109 1.06 -4.66 16.31
C SER A 109 2.38 -4.59 15.54
N LEU A 110 2.33 -4.70 14.21
CA LEU A 110 3.51 -4.55 13.35
C LEU A 110 4.06 -3.12 13.38
N ALA A 111 3.18 -2.12 13.45
CA ALA A 111 3.57 -0.71 13.53
C ALA A 111 4.27 -0.39 14.86
N LYS A 112 3.76 -0.91 15.99
CA LYS A 112 4.43 -0.82 17.30
C LYS A 112 5.84 -1.39 17.23
N GLU A 113 6.02 -2.53 16.57
CA GLU A 113 7.33 -3.16 16.47
C GLU A 113 8.29 -2.35 15.59
N LYS A 114 7.82 -1.85 14.44
CA LYS A 114 8.63 -0.96 13.60
C LYS A 114 9.03 0.33 14.32
N LEU A 115 8.15 0.94 15.12
CA LEU A 115 8.46 2.17 15.86
C LEU A 115 9.71 2.03 16.72
N LYS A 116 9.83 0.93 17.48
CA LYS A 116 11.00 0.65 18.33
C LYS A 116 12.31 0.53 17.54
N GLN A 117 12.22 0.14 16.28
CA GLN A 117 13.37 -0.02 15.38
C GLN A 117 13.71 1.29 14.65
N THR A 118 12.88 2.33 14.80
CA THR A 118 13.03 3.62 14.12
C THR A 118 13.56 4.74 15.03
N ASP A 119 13.84 4.42 16.29
CA ASP A 119 14.44 5.32 17.29
C ASP A 119 15.96 5.51 17.08
#